data_AF-A0A7K4G478-F1
#
_entry.id   AF-A0A7K4G478-F1
#
_cell.length_a   1.000
_cell.length_b   1.000
_cell.length_c   1.000
_cell.angle_alpha   90.00
_cell.angle_beta   90.00
_cell.angle_gamma   90.00
#
_symmetry.space_group_name_H-M   'P 1'
#
loop_
_entity.id
_entity.type
_entity.pdbx_description
1 polymer ?
#
loop_
_entity_poly.entity_id
_entity_poly.type
_entity_poly.pdbx_seq_one_letter_code
_entity_poly.pdbx_strand_id
1 'polypeptide(L)'
;MFKQIAPEEFIVEEITKDGLVLEIGEKYSFPSEELERNYYCNFVMQKKNWNTIQAIQEIARRLGIKMSRFSFAGTKDRNAITTQLVSCFALEKERLLPLTDIRDVLINGVWISKNGVKLGDLNGNRFTITLTKENSGKELTTSEVL
;
A
#
# COMPACT_ATOMS: atom_id res chain seq x y z
N MET A 1 12.33 -21.38 -19.87
CA MET A 1 11.42 -20.82 -18.86
C MET A 1 11.89 -19.40 -18.56
N PHE A 2 11.09 -18.38 -18.88
CA PHE A 2 11.46 -16.99 -18.58
C PHE A 2 11.36 -16.77 -17.07
N LYS A 3 12.50 -16.51 -16.41
CA LYS A 3 12.53 -16.18 -14.98
C LYS A 3 12.06 -14.74 -14.80
N GLN A 4 10.92 -14.56 -14.14
CA GLN A 4 10.35 -13.26 -13.75
C GLN A 4 11.28 -12.57 -12.75
N ILE A 5 11.31 -11.23 -12.75
CA ILE A 5 12.01 -10.44 -11.74
C ILE A 5 11.44 -10.80 -10.37
N ALA A 6 12.32 -11.09 -9.40
CA ALA A 6 11.88 -11.41 -8.06
C ALA A 6 11.25 -10.16 -7.41
N PRO A 7 10.21 -10.28 -6.55
CA PRO A 7 9.60 -9.10 -5.92
C PRO A 7 10.62 -8.20 -5.19
N GLU A 8 11.68 -8.78 -4.64
CA GLU A 8 12.78 -8.07 -3.96
C GLU A 8 13.64 -7.23 -4.91
N GLU A 9 13.64 -7.55 -6.21
CA GLU A 9 14.39 -6.84 -7.24
C GLU A 9 13.55 -5.71 -7.89
N PHE A 10 12.27 -5.59 -7.53
CA PHE A 10 11.36 -4.54 -8.03
C PHE A 10 10.58 -3.90 -6.89
N ILE A 11 11.05 -2.73 -6.48
CA ILE A 11 10.51 -1.94 -5.37
C ILE A 11 9.77 -0.73 -5.92
N VAL A 12 8.55 -0.49 -5.42
CA VAL A 12 7.71 0.65 -5.80
C VAL A 12 7.23 1.37 -4.54
N GLU A 13 7.72 2.58 -4.34
CA GLU A 13 7.41 3.39 -3.16
C GLU A 13 6.58 4.60 -3.56
N GLU A 14 5.40 4.74 -2.94
CA GLU A 14 4.53 5.87 -3.24
C GLU A 14 5.13 7.19 -2.71
N ILE A 15 5.11 8.21 -3.57
CA ILE A 15 5.41 9.59 -3.20
C ILE A 15 4.07 10.27 -2.98
N THR A 16 3.79 10.64 -1.72
CA THR A 16 2.55 11.31 -1.33
C THR A 16 2.43 12.68 -2.02
N LYS A 17 1.23 13.25 -2.00
CA LYS A 17 0.96 14.58 -2.61
C LYS A 17 1.83 15.72 -2.05
N ASP A 18 2.30 15.59 -0.82
CA ASP A 18 3.19 16.52 -0.14
C ASP A 18 4.68 16.20 -0.34
N GLY A 19 5.00 15.18 -1.14
CA GLY A 19 6.36 14.84 -1.54
C GLY A 19 7.10 13.89 -0.59
N LEU A 20 6.44 13.40 0.46
CA LEU A 20 7.00 12.37 1.33
C LEU A 20 7.05 11.04 0.57
N VAL A 21 8.19 10.36 0.61
CA VAL A 21 8.29 9.00 0.08
C VAL A 21 7.99 7.99 1.18
N LEU A 22 7.05 7.09 0.92
CA LEU A 22 6.71 6.00 1.80
C LEU A 22 7.69 4.86 1.55
N GLU A 23 8.78 4.80 2.30
CA GLU A 23 9.87 3.85 2.11
C GLU A 23 9.54 2.47 2.69
N ILE A 24 10.11 1.43 2.08
CA ILE A 24 10.00 0.05 2.58
C ILE A 24 10.71 -0.08 3.93
N GLY A 25 10.07 -0.77 4.87
CA GLY A 25 10.63 -1.06 6.19
C GLY A 25 10.51 0.09 7.20
N GLU A 26 10.22 1.29 6.74
CA GLU A 26 10.03 2.46 7.60
C GLU A 26 8.70 2.42 8.36
N LYS A 27 8.71 3.01 9.55
CA LYS A 27 7.52 3.20 10.38
C LYS A 27 7.12 4.66 10.42
N TYR A 28 5.84 4.92 10.23
CA TYR A 28 5.27 6.24 10.09
C TYR A 28 4.39 6.58 11.29
N SER A 29 4.66 7.74 11.88
CA SER A 29 3.83 8.33 12.94
C SER A 29 3.41 9.71 12.49
N PHE A 30 2.13 9.86 12.17
CA PHE A 30 1.51 11.14 11.85
C PHE A 30 0.56 11.56 12.97
N PRO A 31 0.32 12.87 13.15
CA PRO A 31 -0.68 13.35 14.10
C PRO A 31 -2.05 12.71 13.84
N SER A 32 -2.65 12.18 14.89
CA SER A 32 -4.01 11.66 14.86
C SER A 32 -4.96 12.71 15.39
N GLU A 33 -5.98 13.06 14.62
CA GLU A 33 -7.06 13.94 15.07
C GLU A 33 -8.04 13.18 15.98
N GLU A 34 -8.63 13.89 16.95
CA GLU A 34 -9.74 13.38 17.76
C GLU A 34 -11.07 13.77 17.11
N LEU A 35 -11.69 12.83 16.38
CA LEU A 35 -12.91 13.05 15.61
C LEU A 35 -13.95 11.98 15.93
N GLU A 36 -15.15 12.40 16.29
CA GLU A 36 -16.24 11.46 16.62
C GLU A 36 -16.96 10.90 15.38
N ARG A 37 -16.97 11.65 14.27
CA ARG A 37 -17.71 11.29 13.05
C ARG A 37 -17.03 11.82 11.79
N ASN A 38 -17.37 11.23 10.64
CA ASN A 38 -16.89 11.64 9.32
C ASN A 38 -15.36 11.74 9.24
N TYR A 39 -14.69 10.72 9.77
CA TYR A 39 -13.23 10.62 9.80
C TYR A 39 -12.75 9.44 8.96
N TYR A 40 -11.45 9.44 8.70
CA TYR A 40 -10.76 8.37 8.00
C TYR A 40 -9.62 7.82 8.86
N CYS A 41 -9.50 6.50 8.89
CA CYS A 41 -8.29 5.83 9.33
C CYS A 41 -7.34 5.76 8.14
N ASN A 42 -6.31 6.58 8.15
CA ASN A 42 -5.25 6.53 7.17
C ASN A 42 -4.15 5.58 7.67
N PHE A 43 -3.57 4.82 6.75
CA PHE A 43 -2.49 3.92 7.07
C PHE A 43 -1.55 3.69 5.90
N VAL A 44 -0.28 3.45 6.21
CA VAL A 44 0.72 3.03 5.22
C VAL A 44 0.68 1.51 5.11
N MET A 45 0.37 1.01 3.91
CA MET A 45 0.36 -0.41 3.61
C MET A 45 1.62 -0.77 2.81
N GLN A 46 2.42 -1.68 3.34
CA GLN A 46 3.46 -2.37 2.59
C GLN A 46 2.96 -3.75 2.20
N LYS A 47 3.17 -4.17 0.95
CA LYS A 47 2.80 -5.50 0.47
C LYS A 47 3.90 -6.11 -0.40
N LYS A 48 3.99 -7.43 -0.43
CA LYS A 48 4.88 -8.18 -1.32
C LYS A 48 4.10 -9.27 -2.06
N ASN A 49 4.22 -9.34 -3.37
CA ASN A 49 3.54 -10.36 -4.20
C ASN A 49 1.99 -10.35 -4.09
N TRP A 50 1.41 -9.20 -3.73
CA TRP A 50 -0.04 -9.01 -3.59
C TRP A 50 -0.53 -7.98 -4.61
N ASN A 51 -1.70 -8.21 -5.21
CA ASN A 51 -2.44 -7.13 -5.85
C ASN A 51 -3.03 -6.19 -4.78
N THR A 52 -3.02 -4.87 -5.02
CA THR A 52 -3.55 -3.86 -4.07
C THR A 52 -4.98 -4.17 -3.63
N ILE A 53 -5.87 -4.51 -4.56
CA ILE A 53 -7.27 -4.82 -4.27
C ILE A 53 -7.39 -6.08 -3.42
N GLN A 54 -6.62 -7.13 -3.74
CA GLN A 54 -6.64 -8.39 -2.98
C GLN A 54 -6.14 -8.20 -1.53
N ALA A 55 -5.09 -7.41 -1.33
CA ALA A 55 -4.60 -7.09 0.02
C ALA A 55 -5.67 -6.34 0.83
N ILE A 56 -6.34 -5.36 0.22
CA ILE A 56 -7.41 -4.59 0.88
C ILE A 56 -8.63 -5.47 1.16
N GLN A 57 -9.00 -6.38 0.25
CA GLN A 57 -10.08 -7.34 0.49
C GLN A 57 -9.80 -8.23 1.70
N GLU A 58 -8.56 -8.70 1.86
CA GLU A 58 -8.17 -9.51 3.02
C GLU A 58 -8.21 -8.70 4.32
N ILE A 59 -7.73 -7.45 4.32
CA ILE A 59 -7.86 -6.53 5.46
C ILE A 59 -9.34 -6.31 5.80
N ALA A 60 -10.18 -5.99 4.80
CA ALA A 60 -11.61 -5.76 4.97
C ALA A 60 -12.32 -6.99 5.56
N ARG A 61 -11.98 -8.19 5.09
CA ARG A 61 -12.50 -9.47 5.57
C ARG A 61 -12.16 -9.68 7.05
N ARG A 62 -10.91 -9.46 7.45
CA ARG A 62 -10.47 -9.60 8.86
C ARG A 62 -11.12 -8.58 9.79
N LEU A 63 -11.40 -7.38 9.28
CA LEU A 63 -12.12 -6.34 10.01
C LEU A 63 -13.64 -6.53 10.00
N GLY A 64 -14.20 -7.45 9.20
CA GLY A 64 -15.64 -7.60 9.03
C GLY A 64 -16.33 -6.35 8.47
N ILE A 65 -15.66 -5.59 7.60
CA ILE A 65 -16.20 -4.37 6.99
C ILE A 65 -16.19 -4.45 5.46
N LYS A 66 -16.99 -3.59 4.82
CA LYS A 66 -17.08 -3.54 3.35
C LYS A 66 -15.81 -2.94 2.74
N MET A 67 -15.30 -3.57 1.69
CA MET A 67 -14.18 -3.07 0.88
C MET A 67 -14.44 -1.67 0.33
N SER A 68 -15.70 -1.32 0.02
CA SER A 68 -16.10 0.01 -0.46
C SER A 68 -15.81 1.17 0.50
N ARG A 69 -15.42 0.89 1.76
CA ARG A 69 -14.98 1.90 2.72
C ARG A 69 -13.52 2.30 2.53
N PHE A 70 -12.76 1.56 1.75
CA PHE A 70 -11.34 1.79 1.52
C PHE A 70 -11.11 2.60 0.25
N SER A 71 -10.13 3.50 0.32
CA SER A 71 -9.67 4.31 -0.81
C SER A 71 -8.15 4.41 -0.80
N PHE A 72 -7.56 4.50 -1.99
CA PHE A 72 -6.13 4.60 -2.23
C PHE A 72 -5.87 5.37 -3.54
N ALA A 73 -4.68 5.92 -3.69
CA ALA A 73 -4.38 6.84 -4.80
C ALA A 73 -4.20 6.13 -6.15
N GLY A 74 -3.79 4.86 -6.13
CA GLY A 74 -3.71 4.00 -7.30
C GLY A 74 -3.35 2.56 -6.94
N THR A 75 -3.56 1.64 -7.88
CA THR A 75 -3.09 0.26 -7.75
C THR A 75 -1.59 0.17 -8.00
N LYS A 76 -0.92 -0.78 -7.34
CA LYS A 76 0.49 -1.10 -7.58
C LYS A 76 0.64 -2.52 -8.10
N ASP A 77 1.74 -2.77 -8.81
CA ASP A 77 2.08 -4.08 -9.36
C ASP A 77 2.02 -5.18 -8.31
N ARG A 78 1.54 -6.35 -8.74
CA ARG A 78 1.52 -7.55 -7.90
C ARG A 78 2.93 -8.04 -7.62
N ASN A 79 3.75 -8.18 -8.66
CA ASN A 79 5.06 -8.83 -8.60
C ASN A 79 6.16 -7.84 -8.17
N ALA A 80 5.97 -7.22 -7.01
CA ALA A 80 6.84 -6.20 -6.44
C ALA A 80 6.74 -6.19 -4.91
N ILE A 81 7.69 -5.54 -4.24
CA ILE A 81 7.45 -4.99 -2.90
C ILE A 81 6.99 -3.54 -3.07
N THR A 82 5.85 -3.21 -2.48
CA THR A 82 5.25 -1.88 -2.67
C THR A 82 4.77 -1.28 -1.38
N THR A 83 4.90 0.02 -1.23
CA THR A 83 4.35 0.83 -0.15
C THR A 83 3.38 1.87 -0.72
N GLN A 84 2.24 2.05 -0.07
CA GLN A 84 1.23 3.02 -0.52
C GLN A 84 0.38 3.52 0.65
N LEU A 85 -0.21 4.70 0.48
CA LEU A 85 -1.17 5.25 1.40
C LEU A 85 -2.57 4.68 1.12
N VAL A 86 -3.24 4.25 2.17
CA VAL A 86 -4.62 3.77 2.14
C VAL A 86 -5.41 4.49 3.20
N SER A 87 -6.69 4.72 2.93
CA SER A 87 -7.65 5.24 3.90
C SER A 87 -8.85 4.32 4.02
N CYS A 88 -9.43 4.24 5.21
CA CYS A 88 -10.70 3.58 5.46
C CYS A 88 -11.65 4.52 6.19
N PHE A 89 -12.82 4.78 5.62
CA PHE A 89 -13.83 5.64 6.22
C PHE A 89 -14.36 5.05 7.52
N ALA A 90 -14.42 5.86 8.59
CA ALA A 90 -15.01 5.55 9.90
C ALA A 90 -14.47 4.28 10.61
N LEU A 91 -13.16 4.02 10.51
CA LEU A 91 -12.50 2.88 11.14
C LEU A 91 -11.66 3.33 12.36
N GLU A 92 -11.92 2.78 13.53
CA GLU A 92 -11.06 3.00 14.69
C GLU A 92 -9.66 2.41 14.46
N LYS A 93 -8.60 3.17 14.78
CA LYS A 93 -7.21 2.74 14.56
C LYS A 93 -6.88 1.46 15.35
N GLU A 94 -7.48 1.30 16.54
CA GLU A 94 -7.33 0.16 17.45
C GLU A 94 -7.80 -1.16 16.83
N ARG A 95 -8.66 -1.10 15.81
CA ARG A 95 -9.10 -2.29 15.08
C ARG A 95 -8.11 -2.72 14.01
N LEU A 96 -7.34 -1.78 13.46
CA LEU A 96 -6.36 -2.04 12.42
C LEU A 96 -5.00 -2.48 12.98
N LEU A 97 -4.55 -1.86 14.07
CA LEU A 97 -3.25 -2.13 14.70
C LEU A 97 -2.99 -3.62 15.04
N PRO A 98 -3.98 -4.43 15.48
CA PRO A 98 -3.76 -5.85 15.78
C PRO A 98 -3.61 -6.75 14.54
N LEU A 99 -3.84 -6.24 13.32
CA LEU A 99 -3.73 -7.05 12.10
C LEU A 99 -2.27 -7.24 11.67
N THR A 100 -1.54 -8.07 12.39
CA THR A 100 -0.11 -8.34 12.14
C THR A 100 0.15 -9.66 11.43
N ASP A 101 -0.87 -10.51 11.26
CA ASP A 101 -0.76 -11.90 10.80
C ASP A 101 -1.29 -12.09 9.36
N ILE A 102 -1.26 -11.02 8.55
CA ILE A 102 -1.48 -11.10 7.10
C ILE A 102 -0.12 -11.35 6.44
N ARG A 103 0.06 -12.53 5.87
CA ARG A 103 1.32 -12.89 5.20
C ARG A 103 1.66 -11.86 4.12
N ASP A 104 2.90 -11.36 4.15
CA ASP A 104 3.46 -10.43 3.17
C ASP A 104 2.72 -9.09 3.04
N VAL A 105 1.90 -8.72 4.04
CA VAL A 105 1.25 -7.40 4.16
C VAL A 105 1.57 -6.83 5.53
N LEU A 106 2.11 -5.61 5.56
CA LEU A 106 2.45 -4.90 6.78
C LEU A 106 1.72 -3.56 6.83
N ILE A 107 1.27 -3.20 8.02
CA ILE A 107 0.78 -1.86 8.34
C ILE A 107 1.93 -1.10 9.01
N ASN A 108 2.43 -0.08 8.33
CA ASN A 108 3.64 0.64 8.71
C ASN A 108 3.37 1.99 9.38
N GLY A 109 2.11 2.41 9.50
CA GLY A 109 1.71 3.59 10.26
C GLY A 109 0.21 3.74 10.19
N VAL A 110 -0.40 4.31 11.23
CA VAL A 110 -1.86 4.48 11.34
C VAL A 110 -2.19 5.79 12.04
N TRP A 111 -3.12 6.58 11.50
CA TRP A 111 -3.60 7.81 12.13
C TRP A 111 -5.02 8.14 11.68
N ILE A 112 -5.71 8.94 12.49
CA ILE A 112 -7.04 9.47 12.17
C ILE A 112 -6.92 10.87 11.58
N SER A 113 -7.69 11.18 10.54
CA SER A 113 -7.84 12.54 10.04
C SER A 113 -9.22 12.79 9.43
N LYS A 114 -9.54 14.06 9.16
CA LYS A 114 -10.74 14.43 8.40
C LYS A 114 -10.72 13.99 6.94
N ASN A 115 -9.54 13.82 6.36
CA ASN A 115 -9.37 13.61 4.92
C ASN A 115 -8.87 12.19 4.65
N GLY A 116 -9.61 11.46 3.83
CA GLY A 116 -9.14 10.20 3.24
C GLY A 116 -8.31 10.44 1.98
N VAL A 117 -7.71 9.37 1.50
CA VAL A 117 -7.03 9.30 0.20
C VAL A 117 -8.09 9.23 -0.90
N LYS A 118 -7.88 9.96 -2.00
CA LYS A 118 -8.67 9.86 -3.22
C LYS A 118 -7.84 9.27 -4.35
N LEU A 119 -8.52 8.76 -5.37
CA LEU A 119 -7.87 8.31 -6.59
C LEU A 119 -7.06 9.48 -7.20
N GLY A 120 -5.79 9.26 -7.49
CA GLY A 120 -4.87 10.29 -7.97
C GLY A 120 -4.18 11.14 -6.90
N ASP A 121 -4.43 10.92 -5.61
CA ASP A 121 -3.80 11.68 -4.50
C ASP A 121 -2.33 11.24 -4.23
N LEU A 122 -1.50 11.20 -5.28
CA LEU A 122 -0.06 10.94 -5.18
C LEU A 122 0.71 11.85 -6.16
N ASN A 123 1.96 12.18 -5.81
CA ASN A 123 2.85 12.90 -6.74
C ASN A 123 3.52 11.97 -7.75
N GLY A 124 3.67 10.69 -7.39
CA GLY A 124 4.31 9.70 -8.24
C GLY A 124 4.79 8.50 -7.45
N ASN A 125 5.71 7.74 -8.05
CA ASN A 125 6.34 6.60 -7.39
C ASN A 125 7.85 6.68 -7.55
N ARG A 126 8.57 6.30 -6.50
CA ARG A 126 10.00 6.03 -6.55
C ARG A 126 10.19 4.55 -6.86
N PHE A 127 10.89 4.26 -7.95
CA PHE A 127 11.18 2.90 -8.38
C PHE A 127 12.62 2.55 -8.03
N THR A 128 12.82 1.38 -7.46
CA THR A 128 14.15 0.78 -7.31
C THR A 128 14.14 -0.58 -8.01
N ILE A 129 14.99 -0.72 -9.01
CA ILE A 129 15.11 -1.92 -9.83
C ILE A 129 16.52 -2.46 -9.67
N THR A 130 16.66 -3.68 -9.15
CA THR A 130 17.96 -4.35 -9.05
C THR A 130 18.24 -5.14 -10.32
N LEU A 131 19.27 -4.72 -11.06
CA LEU A 131 19.74 -5.44 -12.23
C LEU A 131 20.70 -6.56 -11.82
N THR A 132 20.37 -7.78 -12.23
CA THR A 132 21.18 -8.99 -12.04
C THR A 132 21.50 -9.59 -13.39
N LYS A 133 22.47 -10.51 -13.45
CA LYS A 133 22.77 -11.24 -14.71
C LYS A 133 21.54 -11.98 -15.21
N GLU A 134 20.70 -12.44 -14.29
CA GLU A 134 19.50 -13.21 -14.54
C GLU A 134 18.36 -12.37 -15.10
N ASN A 135 18.32 -11.05 -14.85
CA ASN A 135 17.26 -10.16 -15.34
C ASN A 135 17.74 -9.09 -16.35
N SER A 136 19.05 -8.95 -16.57
CA SER A 136 19.63 -8.07 -17.60
C SER A 136 19.19 -8.47 -19.02
N GLY A 137 18.83 -7.47 -19.84
CA GLY A 137 18.40 -7.69 -21.24
C GLY A 137 16.98 -8.25 -21.38
N LYS A 138 16.21 -8.36 -20.29
CA LYS A 138 14.80 -8.75 -20.34
C LYS A 138 13.91 -7.53 -20.39
N GLU A 139 12.90 -7.60 -21.24
CA GLU A 139 11.83 -6.63 -21.26
C GLU A 139 10.91 -6.86 -20.06
N LEU A 140 10.67 -5.81 -19.29
CA LEU A 140 9.67 -5.80 -18.22
C LEU A 140 8.30 -5.67 -18.86
N THR A 141 7.63 -6.80 -19.10
CA THR A 141 6.24 -6.79 -19.55
C THR A 141 5.33 -6.76 -18.33
N THR A 142 4.62 -5.65 -18.14
CA THR A 142 3.48 -5.59 -17.22
C THR A 142 2.41 -6.55 -17.76
N SER A 143 2.04 -7.55 -16.95
CA SER A 143 0.87 -8.37 -17.26
C SER A 143 -0.36 -7.46 -17.20
N GLU A 144 -1.13 -7.46 -18.28
CA GLU A 144 -2.18 -6.51 -18.58
C GLU A 144 -3.20 -6.30 -17.44
N VAL A 145 -3.73 -5.07 -17.46
CA VAL A 145 -4.95 -4.56 -16.84
C VAL A 145 -6.04 -5.63 -16.73
N LEU A 146 -6.51 -5.88 -15.50
CA LEU A 146 -7.82 -6.49 -15.25
C LEU A 146 -8.81 -5.40 -14.86
#